data_AF-A0A812R5F7-F1
#
_entry.id   AF-A0A812R5F7-F1
#
_cell.length_a   1.000
_cell.length_b   1.000
_cell.length_c   1.000
_cell.angle_alpha   90.00
_cell.angle_beta   90.00
_cell.angle_gamma   90.00
#
_symmetry.space_group_name_H-M   'P 1'
#
loop_
_entity.id
_entity.type
_entity.pdbx_description
1 polymer ?
#
loop_
_entity_poly.entity_id
_entity_poly.type
_entity_poly.pdbx_seq_one_letter_code
_entity_poly.pdbx_strand_id
1 'polypeptide(L)'
;MAASKEAGSPLRLPLSDKDLDLKAANKILASAQTREKFLKIVQYASKLFSYALLRSAYKDLGKHLEALSKSLSTARRFFKFFRFMKHFEDVAEARAEESPTFRSLLFIDILANLVADISEDWTSLEKVGILRKGTLHPRTEYYANWCQLVLAVVEIMVSKVKADRASEKAKVPGSTVPDQRKSLLARLEFSKFLADLLKAFWDCELPFASELAFCLAGLWAALVSTHKYALRALK
;
A
#
# COMPACT_ATOMS: atom_id res chain seq x y z
N MET A 1 -46.46 4.25 -6.38
CA MET A 1 -45.54 4.84 -7.38
C MET A 1 -44.13 4.73 -6.84
N ALA A 2 -43.33 3.83 -7.41
CA ALA A 2 -41.96 3.58 -6.96
C ALA A 2 -41.05 4.70 -7.50
N ALA A 3 -40.28 5.32 -6.60
CA ALA A 3 -39.26 6.29 -6.96
C ALA A 3 -38.18 5.60 -7.81
N SER A 4 -37.99 6.09 -9.04
CA SER A 4 -36.87 5.72 -9.89
C SER A 4 -35.57 6.15 -9.21
N LYS A 5 -34.76 5.18 -8.81
CA LYS A 5 -33.36 5.43 -8.45
C LYS A 5 -32.64 5.88 -9.71
N GLU A 6 -32.36 7.18 -9.83
CA GLU A 6 -31.34 7.69 -10.74
C GLU A 6 -29.98 7.17 -10.27
N ALA A 7 -29.60 5.99 -10.77
CA ALA A 7 -28.23 5.54 -10.73
C ALA A 7 -27.48 6.35 -11.80
N GLY A 8 -26.53 7.19 -11.37
CA GLY A 8 -25.73 8.04 -12.25
C GLY A 8 -25.23 7.28 -13.48
N SER A 9 -25.51 7.83 -14.65
CA SER A 9 -25.13 7.26 -15.94
C SER A 9 -23.61 7.03 -16.00
N PRO A 10 -23.15 5.81 -16.33
CA PRO A 10 -21.74 5.49 -16.31
C PRO A 10 -21.01 6.21 -17.44
N LEU A 11 -19.78 6.67 -17.18
CA LEU A 11 -18.99 7.46 -18.12
C LEU A 11 -18.49 6.56 -19.26
N ARG A 12 -19.07 6.69 -20.46
CA ARG A 12 -18.63 5.90 -21.63
C ARG A 12 -17.21 6.30 -22.05
N LEU A 13 -16.32 5.33 -22.20
CA LEU A 13 -14.94 5.59 -22.66
C LEU A 13 -14.97 5.99 -24.14
N PRO A 14 -14.35 7.13 -24.52
CA PRO A 14 -14.27 7.51 -25.93
C PRO A 14 -13.52 6.43 -26.71
N LEU A 15 -14.03 6.08 -27.90
CA LEU A 15 -13.53 5.01 -28.76
C LEU A 15 -13.62 3.59 -28.16
N SER A 16 -14.53 3.37 -27.20
CA SER A 16 -14.82 2.05 -26.65
C SER A 16 -16.32 1.82 -26.48
N ASP A 17 -16.75 0.56 -26.62
CA ASP A 17 -18.10 0.10 -26.26
C ASP A 17 -18.23 -0.19 -24.76
N LYS A 18 -17.22 0.17 -23.96
CA LYS A 18 -17.19 -0.08 -22.52
C LYS A 18 -17.47 1.20 -21.75
N ASP A 19 -18.34 1.07 -20.77
CA ASP A 19 -18.55 2.10 -19.78
C ASP A 19 -17.50 2.01 -18.67
N LEU A 20 -17.06 3.16 -18.15
CA LEU A 20 -16.16 3.26 -17.02
C LEU A 20 -16.92 2.98 -15.72
N ASP A 21 -17.19 1.70 -15.47
CA ASP A 21 -17.72 1.23 -14.20
C ASP A 21 -16.60 1.03 -13.15
N LEU A 22 -16.97 0.77 -11.90
CA LEU A 22 -16.00 0.53 -10.82
C LEU A 22 -15.04 -0.64 -11.13
N LYS A 23 -15.51 -1.65 -11.86
CA LYS A 23 -14.69 -2.80 -12.26
C LYS A 23 -13.63 -2.41 -13.29
N ALA A 24 -13.99 -1.60 -14.29
CA ALA A 24 -13.08 -1.06 -15.29
C ALA A 24 -12.02 -0.15 -14.63
N ALA A 25 -12.44 0.72 -13.69
CA ALA A 25 -11.53 1.55 -12.90
C ALA A 25 -10.53 0.69 -12.11
N ASN A 26 -11.00 -0.36 -11.43
CA ASN A 26 -10.13 -1.27 -10.67
C ASN A 26 -9.15 -2.04 -11.55
N LYS A 27 -9.51 -2.40 -12.78
CA LYS A 27 -8.58 -3.03 -13.73
C LYS A 27 -7.45 -2.09 -14.15
N ILE A 28 -7.77 -0.81 -14.39
CA ILE A 28 -6.77 0.21 -14.72
C ILE A 28 -5.85 0.45 -13.51
N LEU A 29 -6.43 0.59 -12.31
CA LEU A 29 -5.69 0.73 -11.06
C LEU A 29 -4.76 -0.48 -10.81
N ALA A 30 -5.21 -1.70 -11.09
CA ALA A 30 -4.39 -2.90 -10.95
C ALA A 30 -3.17 -2.90 -11.90
N SER A 31 -3.33 -2.41 -13.13
CA SER A 31 -2.21 -2.24 -14.07
C SER A 31 -1.19 -1.20 -13.57
N ALA A 32 -1.67 -0.06 -13.05
CA ALA A 32 -0.84 0.97 -12.44
C ALA A 32 -0.08 0.46 -11.21
N GLN A 33 -0.70 -0.42 -10.41
CA GLN A 33 -0.10 -1.03 -9.22
C GLN A 33 1.13 -1.87 -9.56
N THR A 34 1.12 -2.67 -10.63
CA THR A 34 2.30 -3.46 -11.04
C THR A 34 3.51 -2.57 -11.32
N ARG A 35 3.30 -1.45 -12.03
CA ARG A 35 4.34 -0.46 -12.30
C ARG A 35 4.83 0.21 -11.01
N GLU A 36 3.92 0.60 -10.12
CA GLU A 36 4.25 1.17 -8.80
C GLU A 36 5.13 0.23 -7.97
N LYS A 37 4.78 -1.07 -7.92
CA LYS A 37 5.51 -2.07 -7.14
C LYS A 37 6.92 -2.29 -7.65
N PHE A 38 7.09 -2.40 -8.97
CA PHE A 38 8.41 -2.53 -9.58
C PHE A 38 9.29 -1.32 -9.26
N LEU A 39 8.77 -0.11 -9.48
CA LEU A 39 9.48 1.13 -9.15
C LEU A 39 9.84 1.20 -7.66
N LYS A 40 9.02 0.60 -6.78
CA LYS A 40 9.29 0.59 -5.32
C LYS A 40 10.50 -0.26 -5.00
N ILE A 41 10.66 -1.41 -5.66
CA ILE A 41 11.86 -2.25 -5.51
C ILE A 41 13.10 -1.47 -5.94
N VAL A 42 13.09 -0.90 -7.14
CA VAL A 42 14.24 -0.14 -7.67
C VAL A 42 14.58 1.02 -6.76
N GLN A 43 13.58 1.77 -6.27
CA GLN A 43 13.81 2.87 -5.34
C GLN A 43 14.53 2.43 -4.06
N TYR A 44 14.03 1.40 -3.38
CA TYR A 44 14.60 1.00 -2.10
C TYR A 44 15.94 0.28 -2.27
N ALA A 45 16.16 -0.41 -3.38
CA ALA A 45 17.49 -0.89 -3.76
C ALA A 45 18.45 0.29 -3.95
N SER A 46 18.07 1.32 -4.72
CA SER A 46 18.87 2.53 -4.90
C SER A 46 19.15 3.27 -3.58
N LYS A 47 18.18 3.34 -2.66
CA LYS A 47 18.39 3.90 -1.31
C LYS A 47 19.43 3.11 -0.52
N LEU A 48 19.35 1.79 -0.53
CA LEU A 48 20.26 0.92 0.20
C LEU A 48 21.69 1.01 -0.36
N PHE A 49 21.84 0.98 -1.68
CA PHE A 49 23.15 1.17 -2.32
C PHE A 49 23.69 2.59 -2.07
N SER A 50 22.85 3.62 -2.15
CA SER A 50 23.24 4.99 -1.82
C SER A 50 23.75 5.10 -0.39
N TYR A 51 23.04 4.51 0.58
CA TYR A 51 23.45 4.47 1.98
C TYR A 51 24.85 3.86 2.17
N ALA A 52 25.16 2.77 1.48
CA ALA A 52 26.48 2.14 1.54
C ALA A 52 27.57 2.97 0.82
N LEU A 53 27.27 3.48 -0.37
CA LEU A 53 28.26 4.18 -1.22
C LEU A 53 28.59 5.60 -0.74
N LEU A 54 27.65 6.29 -0.08
CA LEU A 54 27.92 7.59 0.55
C LEU A 54 28.98 7.50 1.66
N ARG A 55 29.20 6.30 2.21
CA ARG A 55 30.20 5.99 3.24
C ARG A 55 31.46 5.34 2.67
N SER A 56 31.58 5.20 1.36
CA SER A 56 32.72 4.59 0.68
C SER A 56 33.49 5.60 -0.18
N ALA A 57 34.47 5.13 -0.96
CA ALA A 57 35.19 5.94 -1.93
C ALA A 57 34.31 6.41 -3.12
N TYR A 58 33.15 5.78 -3.32
CA TYR A 58 32.26 6.03 -4.48
C TYR A 58 31.12 7.01 -4.16
N LYS A 59 31.41 8.08 -3.41
CA LYS A 59 30.38 9.01 -2.89
C LYS A 59 29.52 9.63 -3.99
N ASP A 60 30.10 9.96 -5.14
CA ASP A 60 29.35 10.60 -6.23
C ASP A 60 28.33 9.65 -6.87
N LEU A 61 28.68 8.38 -7.03
CA LEU A 61 27.70 7.35 -7.42
C LEU A 61 26.61 7.21 -6.34
N GLY A 62 26.98 7.30 -5.06
CA GLY A 62 26.04 7.32 -3.94
C GLY A 62 25.01 8.46 -4.03
N LYS A 63 25.44 9.68 -4.36
CA LYS A 63 24.56 10.85 -4.58
C LYS A 63 23.63 10.64 -5.77
N HIS A 64 24.13 10.08 -6.89
CA HIS A 64 23.31 9.77 -8.06
C HIS A 64 22.21 8.76 -7.72
N LEU A 65 22.53 7.70 -6.98
CA LEU A 65 21.54 6.72 -6.53
C LEU A 65 20.53 7.32 -5.53
N GLU A 66 20.95 8.27 -4.70
CA GLU A 66 20.05 9.01 -3.82
C GLU A 66 19.02 9.82 -4.64
N ALA A 67 19.49 10.58 -5.63
CA ALA A 67 18.66 11.37 -6.53
C ALA A 67 17.70 10.50 -7.36
N LEU A 68 18.18 9.36 -7.86
CA LEU A 68 17.35 8.35 -8.52
C LEU A 68 16.24 7.86 -7.58
N SER A 69 16.58 7.54 -6.33
CA SER A 69 15.59 7.08 -5.36
C SER A 69 14.49 8.11 -5.06
N LYS A 70 14.84 9.40 -5.00
CA LYS A 70 13.89 10.52 -4.82
C LYS A 70 12.98 10.66 -6.06
N SER A 71 13.55 10.56 -7.25
CA SER A 71 12.83 10.63 -8.52
C SER A 71 11.83 9.47 -8.66
N LEU A 72 12.27 8.24 -8.38
CA LEU A 72 11.41 7.07 -8.35
C LEU A 72 10.31 7.19 -7.30
N SER A 73 10.58 7.80 -6.15
CA SER A 73 9.55 8.03 -5.12
C SER A 73 8.46 8.96 -5.61
N THR A 74 8.83 10.00 -6.37
CA THR A 74 7.89 10.96 -6.94
C THR A 74 7.07 10.29 -8.05
N ALA A 75 7.71 9.54 -8.93
CA ALA A 75 7.03 8.77 -9.97
C ALA A 75 6.01 7.77 -9.40
N ARG A 76 6.33 7.10 -8.28
CA ARG A 76 5.39 6.18 -7.62
C ARG A 76 4.16 6.85 -7.07
N ARG A 77 4.28 8.08 -6.53
CA ARG A 77 3.13 8.84 -6.03
C ARG A 77 2.10 9.08 -7.13
N PHE A 78 2.55 9.31 -8.36
CA PHE A 78 1.65 9.43 -9.52
C PHE A 78 0.80 8.16 -9.74
N PHE A 79 1.40 6.96 -9.63
CA PHE A 79 0.68 5.69 -9.76
C PHE A 79 -0.19 5.31 -8.55
N LYS A 80 -0.05 6.03 -7.43
CA LYS A 80 -0.82 5.77 -6.20
C LYS A 80 -2.10 6.59 -6.10
N PHE A 81 -2.23 7.69 -6.84
CA PHE A 81 -3.41 8.55 -6.78
C PHE A 81 -4.69 7.74 -6.93
N PHE A 82 -5.69 8.10 -6.11
CA PHE A 82 -6.99 7.45 -6.09
C PHE A 82 -6.97 5.97 -5.69
N ARG A 83 -5.89 5.48 -5.04
CA ARG A 83 -5.86 4.12 -4.50
C ARG A 83 -7.02 3.88 -3.54
N PHE A 84 -7.48 4.91 -2.83
CA PHE A 84 -8.57 4.81 -1.85
C PHE A 84 -9.87 4.25 -2.46
N MET A 85 -10.10 4.41 -3.77
CA MET A 85 -11.28 3.88 -4.45
C MET A 85 -11.40 2.35 -4.33
N LYS A 86 -10.26 1.67 -4.19
CA LYS A 86 -10.23 0.21 -3.98
C LYS A 86 -10.94 -0.21 -2.69
N HIS A 87 -10.91 0.63 -1.66
CA HIS A 87 -11.48 0.28 -0.35
C HIS A 87 -13.01 0.22 -0.35
N PHE A 88 -13.68 0.74 -1.39
CA PHE A 88 -15.12 0.53 -1.55
C PHE A 88 -15.47 -0.93 -1.88
N GLU A 89 -14.57 -1.68 -2.52
CA GLU A 89 -14.74 -3.14 -2.70
C GLU A 89 -14.53 -3.88 -1.38
N ASP A 90 -13.56 -3.44 -0.57
CA ASP A 90 -13.26 -4.04 0.74
C ASP A 90 -14.46 -3.94 1.71
N VAL A 91 -15.33 -2.92 1.56
CA VAL A 91 -16.58 -2.80 2.34
C VAL A 91 -17.53 -3.97 2.10
N ALA A 92 -17.63 -4.45 0.85
CA ALA A 92 -18.48 -5.59 0.53
C ALA A 92 -17.95 -6.87 1.20
N GLU A 93 -16.62 -7.07 1.16
CA GLU A 93 -15.97 -8.19 1.84
C GLU A 93 -16.16 -8.13 3.37
N ALA A 94 -16.00 -6.96 3.98
CA ALA A 94 -16.22 -6.78 5.41
C ALA A 94 -17.68 -7.08 5.81
N ARG A 95 -18.66 -6.67 5.01
CA ARG A 95 -20.09 -6.95 5.28
C ARG A 95 -20.42 -8.45 5.24
N ALA A 96 -19.72 -9.22 4.42
CA ALA A 96 -19.92 -10.66 4.31
C ALA A 96 -19.32 -11.46 5.49
N GLU A 97 -18.53 -10.82 6.37
CA GLU A 97 -17.88 -11.50 7.50
C GLU A 97 -18.88 -11.84 8.62
N GLU A 98 -18.96 -13.13 8.95
CA GLU A 98 -19.88 -13.66 9.96
C GLU A 98 -19.53 -13.19 11.38
N SER A 99 -18.24 -13.15 11.72
CA SER A 99 -17.77 -12.78 13.06
C SER A 99 -17.91 -11.26 13.31
N PRO A 100 -18.75 -10.82 14.27
CA PRO A 100 -19.01 -9.38 14.49
C PRO A 100 -17.77 -8.62 14.97
N THR A 101 -16.92 -9.25 15.79
CA THR A 101 -15.67 -8.65 16.27
C THR A 101 -14.68 -8.44 15.13
N PHE A 102 -14.51 -9.44 14.27
CA PHE A 102 -13.58 -9.32 13.15
C PHE A 102 -14.12 -8.43 12.04
N ARG A 103 -15.44 -8.42 11.81
CA ARG A 103 -16.11 -7.43 10.95
C ARG A 103 -15.80 -6.00 11.40
N SER A 104 -15.93 -5.72 12.69
CA SER A 104 -15.60 -4.39 13.24
C SER A 104 -14.13 -4.02 13.00
N LEU A 105 -13.22 -4.98 13.20
CA LEU A 105 -11.80 -4.81 12.92
C LEU A 105 -11.52 -4.52 11.43
N LEU A 106 -12.21 -5.21 10.50
CA LEU A 106 -12.11 -4.94 9.06
C LEU A 106 -12.63 -3.54 8.69
N PHE A 107 -13.69 -3.05 9.34
CA PHE A 107 -14.14 -1.66 9.11
C PHE A 107 -13.15 -0.62 9.63
N ILE A 108 -12.49 -0.88 10.76
CA ILE A 108 -11.42 -0.03 11.28
C ILE A 108 -10.24 -0.02 10.31
N ASP A 109 -9.86 -1.17 9.76
CA ASP A 109 -8.82 -1.31 8.72
C ASP A 109 -9.15 -0.49 7.48
N ILE A 110 -10.37 -0.61 6.96
CA ILE A 110 -10.86 0.15 5.80
C ILE A 110 -10.81 1.65 6.07
N LEU A 111 -11.27 2.10 7.24
CA LEU A 111 -11.27 3.52 7.60
C LEU A 111 -9.85 4.07 7.74
N ALA A 112 -8.96 3.33 8.41
CA ALA A 112 -7.56 3.72 8.55
C ALA A 112 -6.86 3.82 7.19
N ASN A 113 -7.11 2.86 6.29
CA ASN A 113 -6.59 2.86 4.92
C ASN A 113 -7.10 4.07 4.14
N LEU A 114 -8.41 4.35 4.19
CA LEU A 114 -9.03 5.48 3.51
C LEU A 114 -8.42 6.82 3.95
N VAL A 115 -8.29 7.04 5.27
CA VAL A 115 -7.70 8.27 5.83
C VAL A 115 -6.22 8.39 5.42
N ALA A 116 -5.47 7.30 5.52
CA ALA A 116 -4.06 7.28 5.15
C ALA A 116 -3.83 7.56 3.66
N ASP A 117 -4.61 6.95 2.77
CA ASP A 117 -4.51 7.18 1.32
C ASP A 117 -4.95 8.60 0.93
N ILE A 118 -6.04 9.13 1.50
CA ILE A 118 -6.47 10.52 1.24
C ILE A 118 -5.40 11.51 1.70
N SER A 119 -4.81 11.30 2.89
CA SER A 119 -3.74 12.15 3.40
C SER A 119 -2.47 12.06 2.55
N GLU A 120 -2.12 10.86 2.04
CA GLU A 120 -0.99 10.65 1.14
C GLU A 120 -1.25 11.32 -0.22
N ASP A 121 -2.45 11.22 -0.77
CA ASP A 121 -2.82 11.85 -2.04
C ASP A 121 -2.71 13.38 -1.94
N TRP A 122 -3.24 13.96 -0.86
CA TRP A 122 -3.18 15.41 -0.64
C TRP A 122 -1.74 15.93 -0.59
N THR A 123 -0.86 15.29 0.19
CA THR A 123 0.56 15.64 0.25
C THR A 123 1.30 15.34 -1.06
N SER A 124 0.83 14.35 -1.82
CA SER A 124 1.43 13.99 -3.10
C SER A 124 1.16 15.03 -4.18
N LEU A 125 0.02 15.73 -4.16
CA LEU A 125 -0.30 16.80 -5.12
C LEU A 125 0.78 17.88 -5.21
N GLU A 126 1.34 18.28 -4.07
CA GLU A 126 2.46 19.24 -4.03
C GLU A 126 3.78 18.60 -4.50
N LYS A 127 4.06 17.35 -4.08
CA LYS A 127 5.30 16.64 -4.43
C LYS A 127 5.43 16.30 -5.91
N VAL A 128 4.32 16.04 -6.58
CA VAL A 128 4.29 15.80 -8.03
C VAL A 128 4.18 17.09 -8.85
N GLY A 129 4.03 18.25 -8.20
CA GLY A 129 3.97 19.56 -8.85
C GLY A 129 2.60 19.94 -9.43
N ILE A 130 1.51 19.27 -9.03
CA ILE A 130 0.14 19.69 -9.37
C ILE A 130 -0.22 20.95 -8.57
N LEU A 131 0.12 20.97 -7.27
CA LEU A 131 0.04 22.16 -6.45
C LEU A 131 1.40 22.87 -6.41
N ARG A 132 1.38 24.20 -6.30
CA ARG A 132 2.60 25.01 -6.14
C ARG A 132 3.25 24.67 -4.79
N LYS A 133 4.58 24.59 -4.77
CA LYS A 133 5.33 24.42 -3.52
C LYS A 133 5.01 25.54 -2.53
N GLY A 134 4.78 25.18 -1.27
CA GLY A 134 4.36 26.06 -0.18
C GLY A 134 2.84 26.26 -0.06
N THR A 135 2.03 25.59 -0.89
CA THR A 135 0.56 25.69 -0.79
C THR A 135 0.03 24.97 0.45
N LEU A 136 0.61 23.83 0.79
CA LEU A 136 0.21 23.07 1.97
C LEU A 136 1.02 23.50 3.18
N HIS A 137 0.37 23.56 4.33
CA HIS A 137 1.06 23.84 5.59
C HIS A 137 2.06 22.70 5.88
N PRO A 138 3.29 22.97 6.36
CA PRO A 138 4.30 21.93 6.63
C PRO A 138 3.81 20.79 7.54
N ARG A 139 2.91 21.09 8.48
CA ARG A 139 2.28 20.09 9.35
C ARG A 139 1.45 19.04 8.61
N THR A 140 1.04 19.29 7.37
CA THR A 140 0.23 18.35 6.58
C THR A 140 1.01 17.06 6.31
N GLU A 141 2.30 17.16 5.99
CA GLU A 141 3.17 15.98 5.80
C GLU A 141 3.38 15.22 7.11
N TYR A 142 3.57 15.94 8.20
CA TYR A 142 3.65 15.36 9.54
C TYR A 142 2.40 14.53 9.85
N TYR A 143 1.20 15.09 9.72
CA TYR A 143 -0.04 14.35 9.99
C TYR A 143 -0.24 13.16 9.06
N ALA A 144 0.10 13.28 7.77
CA ALA A 144 0.03 12.15 6.84
C ALA A 144 0.95 10.99 7.27
N ASN A 145 2.16 11.28 7.75
CA ASN A 145 3.07 10.26 8.27
C ASN A 145 2.49 9.56 9.52
N TRP A 146 1.85 10.32 10.43
CA TRP A 146 1.15 9.73 11.57
C TRP A 146 -0.05 8.87 11.18
N CYS A 147 -0.82 9.26 10.16
CA CYS A 147 -1.88 8.41 9.61
C CYS A 147 -1.32 7.08 9.07
N GLN A 148 -0.16 7.11 8.41
CA GLN A 148 0.52 5.89 7.94
C GLN A 148 1.01 5.01 9.11
N LEU A 149 1.44 5.61 10.22
CA LEU A 149 1.80 4.87 11.44
C LEU A 149 0.57 4.17 12.05
N VAL A 150 -0.53 4.90 12.22
CA VAL A 150 -1.80 4.32 12.72
C VAL A 150 -2.26 3.18 11.82
N LEU A 151 -2.23 3.38 10.50
CA LEU A 151 -2.54 2.35 9.53
C LEU A 151 -1.68 1.10 9.73
N ALA A 152 -0.35 1.26 9.80
CA ALA A 152 0.55 0.11 9.98
C ALA A 152 0.24 -0.70 11.24
N VAL A 153 -0.12 -0.03 12.34
CA VAL A 153 -0.52 -0.71 13.59
C VAL A 153 -1.83 -1.49 13.41
N VAL A 154 -2.84 -0.88 12.78
CA VAL A 154 -4.13 -1.52 12.51
C VAL A 154 -3.95 -2.72 11.58
N GLU A 155 -3.17 -2.57 10.50
CA GLU A 155 -2.87 -3.65 9.55
C GLU A 155 -2.17 -4.83 10.23
N ILE A 156 -1.24 -4.58 11.16
CA ILE A 156 -0.60 -5.64 11.96
C ILE A 156 -1.63 -6.40 12.79
N MET A 157 -2.55 -5.70 13.47
CA MET A 157 -3.60 -6.33 14.28
C MET A 157 -4.51 -7.20 13.41
N VAL A 158 -4.99 -6.65 12.30
CA VAL A 158 -5.86 -7.36 11.34
C VAL A 158 -5.15 -8.57 10.74
N SER A 159 -3.89 -8.40 10.32
CA SER A 159 -3.11 -9.47 9.71
C SER A 159 -2.74 -10.57 10.67
N LYS A 160 -2.52 -10.27 11.95
CA LYS A 160 -2.33 -11.29 12.98
C LYS A 160 -3.58 -12.18 13.08
N VAL A 161 -4.76 -11.57 13.20
CA VAL A 161 -6.03 -12.33 13.26
C VAL A 161 -6.26 -13.13 11.98
N LYS A 162 -5.97 -12.56 10.79
CA LYS A 162 -6.05 -13.28 9.51
C LYS A 162 -5.08 -14.46 9.45
N ALA A 163 -3.84 -14.28 9.92
CA ALA A 163 -2.82 -15.33 9.93
C ALA A 163 -3.17 -16.46 10.91
N ASP A 164 -3.67 -16.13 12.11
CA ASP A 164 -4.10 -17.11 13.09
C ASP A 164 -5.25 -17.94 12.55
N ARG A 165 -6.31 -17.29 12.02
CA ARG A 165 -7.45 -17.98 11.39
C ARG A 165 -7.04 -18.86 10.20
N ALA A 166 -6.11 -18.40 9.36
CA ALA A 166 -5.61 -19.17 8.23
C ALA A 166 -4.74 -20.36 8.69
N SER A 167 -3.95 -20.18 9.74
CA SER A 167 -3.13 -21.24 10.32
C SER A 167 -3.97 -22.32 10.98
N GLU A 168 -5.06 -21.96 11.66
CA GLU A 168 -5.97 -22.93 12.27
C GLU A 168 -6.66 -23.78 11.19
N LYS A 169 -7.14 -23.18 10.10
CA LYS A 169 -7.70 -23.91 8.95
C LYS A 169 -6.70 -24.87 8.30
N ALA A 170 -5.42 -24.49 8.25
CA ALA A 170 -4.36 -25.32 7.66
C ALA A 170 -3.88 -26.47 8.58
N LYS A 171 -4.24 -26.47 9.88
CA LYS A 171 -3.90 -27.54 10.82
C LYS A 171 -4.96 -28.66 10.87
N VAL A 172 -6.13 -28.43 10.30
CA VAL A 172 -7.23 -29.41 10.30
C VAL A 172 -6.81 -30.65 9.49
N PRO A 173 -6.97 -31.88 10.01
CA PRO A 173 -6.71 -33.10 9.26
C PRO A 173 -7.53 -33.11 7.96
N GLY A 174 -6.86 -33.23 6.80
CA GLY A 174 -7.49 -33.09 5.48
C GLY A 174 -7.32 -31.72 4.80
N SER A 175 -6.54 -30.80 5.40
CA SER A 175 -6.23 -29.49 4.79
C SER A 175 -5.62 -29.65 3.39
N THR A 176 -6.08 -28.84 2.44
CA THR A 176 -5.60 -28.90 1.06
C THR A 176 -4.31 -28.08 0.88
N VAL A 177 -3.52 -28.36 -0.17
CA VAL A 177 -2.34 -27.55 -0.55
C VAL A 177 -2.67 -26.05 -0.70
N PRO A 178 -3.84 -25.65 -1.25
CA PRO A 178 -4.31 -24.27 -1.21
C PRO A 178 -4.41 -23.64 0.19
N ASP A 179 -4.86 -24.39 1.20
CA ASP A 179 -5.02 -23.88 2.58
C ASP A 179 -3.66 -23.61 3.24
N GLN A 180 -2.70 -24.51 3.02
CA GLN A 180 -1.31 -24.31 3.45
C GLN A 180 -0.69 -23.08 2.77
N ARG A 181 -0.91 -22.92 1.46
CA ARG A 181 -0.44 -21.74 0.71
C ARG A 181 -1.08 -20.45 1.24
N LYS A 182 -2.37 -20.48 1.57
CA LYS A 182 -3.08 -19.33 2.14
C LYS A 182 -2.51 -18.92 3.51
N SER A 183 -2.20 -19.89 4.37
CA SER A 183 -1.53 -19.66 5.66
C SER A 183 -0.14 -19.03 5.48
N LEU A 184 0.68 -19.56 4.58
CA LEU A 184 2.00 -18.99 4.28
C LEU A 184 1.92 -17.57 3.71
N LEU A 185 0.97 -17.29 2.82
CA LEU A 185 0.74 -15.96 2.28
C LEU A 185 0.29 -14.96 3.34
N ALA A 186 -0.52 -15.39 4.32
CA ALA A 186 -0.94 -14.55 5.44
C ALA A 186 0.25 -14.21 6.36
N ARG A 187 1.13 -15.17 6.63
CA ARG A 187 2.38 -14.93 7.39
C ARG A 187 3.34 -13.98 6.66
N LEU A 188 3.47 -14.16 5.35
CA LEU A 188 4.31 -13.29 4.52
C LEU A 188 3.76 -11.86 4.54
N GLU A 189 2.44 -11.69 4.40
CA GLU A 189 1.78 -10.39 4.52
C GLU A 189 1.97 -9.74 5.90
N PHE A 190 1.86 -10.51 6.99
CA PHE A 190 2.15 -10.03 8.33
C PHE A 190 3.58 -9.48 8.44
N SER A 191 4.59 -10.18 7.90
CA SER A 191 5.98 -9.69 7.88
C SER A 191 6.16 -8.40 7.08
N LYS A 192 5.39 -8.21 6.00
CA LYS A 192 5.37 -6.97 5.24
C LYS A 192 4.83 -5.81 6.08
N PHE A 193 3.79 -6.03 6.87
CA PHE A 193 3.22 -4.97 7.72
C PHE A 193 4.13 -4.59 8.89
N LEU A 194 4.86 -5.55 9.46
CA LEU A 194 5.95 -5.23 10.40
C LEU A 194 7.03 -4.34 9.75
N ALA A 195 7.36 -4.60 8.49
CA ALA A 195 8.30 -3.77 7.75
C ALA A 195 7.73 -2.37 7.43
N ASP A 196 6.44 -2.25 7.10
CA ASP A 196 5.81 -0.94 6.93
C ASP A 196 5.74 -0.14 8.25
N LEU A 197 5.58 -0.81 9.41
CA LEU A 197 5.69 -0.17 10.72
C LEU A 197 7.09 0.40 10.99
N LEU A 198 8.15 -0.36 10.71
CA LEU A 198 9.53 0.13 10.84
C LEU A 198 9.78 1.36 9.96
N LYS A 199 9.18 1.41 8.78
CA LYS A 199 9.25 2.61 7.95
C LYS A 199 8.49 3.78 8.56
N ALA A 200 7.28 3.54 9.06
CA ALA A 200 6.46 4.59 9.66
C ALA A 200 7.17 5.22 10.88
N PHE A 201 7.92 4.45 11.64
CA PHE A 201 8.78 4.98 12.72
C PHE A 201 9.83 5.97 12.21
N TRP A 202 10.44 5.67 11.06
CA TRP A 202 11.39 6.58 10.41
C TRP A 202 10.70 7.82 9.84
N ASP A 203 9.58 7.65 9.13
CA ASP A 203 8.84 8.77 8.53
C ASP A 203 8.23 9.70 9.60
N CYS A 204 7.98 9.20 10.82
CA CYS A 204 7.54 9.99 11.99
C CYS A 204 8.70 10.54 12.83
N GLU A 205 9.96 10.36 12.39
CA GLU A 205 11.16 10.87 13.06
C GLU A 205 11.29 10.41 14.53
N LEU A 206 10.89 9.16 14.83
CA LEU A 206 10.99 8.61 16.18
C LEU A 206 12.46 8.43 16.59
N PRO A 207 12.81 8.65 17.87
CA PRO A 207 14.21 8.72 18.33
C PRO A 207 15.00 7.42 18.16
N PHE A 208 14.31 6.28 18.08
CA PHE A 208 14.91 4.96 17.89
C PHE A 208 14.92 4.51 16.42
N ALA A 209 14.42 5.32 15.50
CA ALA A 209 14.33 4.96 14.09
C ALA A 209 15.73 4.92 13.45
N SER A 210 15.94 3.95 12.57
CA SER A 210 17.23 3.74 11.88
C SER A 210 17.05 3.82 10.36
N GLU A 211 17.92 4.58 9.71
CA GLU A 211 17.89 4.78 8.25
C GLU A 211 18.11 3.45 7.50
N LEU A 212 19.03 2.63 8.03
CA LEU A 212 19.31 1.31 7.48
C LEU A 212 18.10 0.39 7.65
N ALA A 213 17.46 0.40 8.83
CA ALA A 213 16.25 -0.37 9.08
C ALA A 213 15.12 0.07 8.14
N PHE A 214 14.95 1.38 7.93
CA PHE A 214 13.99 1.93 6.96
C PHE A 214 14.26 1.44 5.54
N CYS A 215 15.52 1.43 5.08
CA CYS A 215 15.87 0.99 3.74
C CYS A 215 15.59 -0.51 3.53
N LEU A 216 16.02 -1.35 4.48
CA LEU A 216 15.82 -2.80 4.44
C LEU A 216 14.33 -3.16 4.53
N ALA A 217 13.60 -2.55 5.47
CA ALA A 217 12.17 -2.76 5.64
C ALA A 217 11.40 -2.32 4.40
N GLY A 218 11.76 -1.18 3.81
CA GLY A 218 11.14 -0.72 2.57
C GLY A 218 11.38 -1.64 1.37
N LEU A 219 12.59 -2.19 1.24
CA LEU A 219 12.90 -3.19 0.22
C LEU A 219 12.11 -4.49 0.45
N TRP A 220 12.08 -5.00 1.69
CA TRP A 220 11.32 -6.21 2.03
C TRP A 220 9.83 -6.06 1.72
N ALA A 221 9.21 -4.96 2.17
CA ALA A 221 7.81 -4.66 1.88
C ALA A 221 7.54 -4.52 0.37
N ALA A 222 8.50 -4.00 -0.39
CA ALA A 222 8.41 -3.94 -1.85
C ALA A 222 8.41 -5.33 -2.48
N LEU A 223 9.36 -6.19 -2.11
CA LEU A 223 9.49 -7.55 -2.61
C LEU A 223 8.25 -8.39 -2.29
N VAL A 224 7.81 -8.41 -1.03
CA VAL A 224 6.63 -9.18 -0.61
C VAL A 224 5.37 -8.70 -1.33
N SER A 225 5.14 -7.39 -1.42
CA SER A 225 3.95 -6.88 -2.10
C SER A 225 3.97 -7.21 -3.60
N THR A 226 5.13 -7.13 -4.25
CA THR A 226 5.30 -7.50 -5.66
C THR A 226 5.06 -8.99 -5.88
N HIS A 227 5.62 -9.84 -5.01
CA HIS A 227 5.42 -11.29 -5.07
C HIS A 227 3.93 -11.66 -4.94
N LYS A 228 3.21 -11.05 -4.00
CA LYS A 228 1.75 -11.27 -3.87
C LYS A 228 0.97 -10.86 -5.12
N TYR A 229 1.34 -9.75 -5.77
CA TYR A 229 0.70 -9.35 -7.03
C TYR A 229 1.04 -10.30 -8.17
N ALA A 230 2.29 -10.73 -8.31
CA ALA A 230 2.70 -11.70 -9.32
C ALA A 230 1.93 -13.02 -9.18
N LEU A 231 1.77 -13.53 -7.95
CA LEU A 231 0.97 -14.72 -7.68
C LEU A 231 -0.52 -14.56 -7.98
N ARG A 232 -1.07 -13.35 -7.90
CA ARG A 232 -2.46 -13.08 -8.30
C ARG A 232 -2.61 -12.99 -9.81
N ALA A 233 -1.61 -12.48 -10.52
CA ALA A 233 -1.63 -12.35 -11.97
C ALA A 233 -1.41 -13.69 -12.71
N LEU A 234 -0.74 -14.65 -12.06
CA LEU A 234 -0.51 -16.00 -12.58
C LEU A 234 -1.64 -17.00 -12.27
N LYS A 235 -2.72 -16.54 -11.61
CA LYS A 235 -3.93 -17.31 -11.35
C LYS A 235 -5.04 -16.86 -12.30
#